data_AF-A0AAN7FPV1-F1
#
_entry.id   AF-A0AAN7FPV1-F1
#
_cell.length_a   1.000
_cell.length_b   1.000
_cell.length_c   1.000
_cell.angle_alpha   90.00
_cell.angle_beta   90.00
_cell.angle_gamma   90.00
#
_symmetry.space_group_name_H-M   'P 1'
#
loop_
_entity.id
_entity.type
_entity.pdbx_description
1 polymer ?
#
loop_
_entity_poly.entity_id
_entity_poly.type
_entity_poly.pdbx_seq_one_letter_code
_entity_poly.pdbx_strand_id
1 'polypeptide(L)'
;MAKEPTPEPGSGPASYGGKSIEECQSMIQRSLQTPMVKFLREHMEKSGCVLGDKFIKAVRCNKKIGGGYTRGHGIMICSNHMNIQDEVNQVVIHELIHAYDDCRARNLDWANCAHHACSEIRAGHLSGDCHLMRELLRGYMKLRGHEQETIL
;
A
#
# COMPACT_ATOMS: atom_id res chain seq x y z
N MET A 1 20.13 38.36 -38.02
CA MET A 1 19.13 37.31 -37.75
C MET A 1 19.90 36.09 -37.26
N ALA A 2 19.85 35.85 -35.95
CA ALA A 2 20.63 34.79 -35.30
C ALA A 2 19.96 33.43 -35.53
N LYS A 3 20.80 32.42 -35.74
CA LYS A 3 20.47 31.01 -35.98
C LYS A 3 20.15 30.35 -34.64
N GLU A 4 19.00 29.70 -34.52
CA GLU A 4 18.62 28.97 -33.29
C GLU A 4 19.53 27.73 -33.10
N PRO A 5 19.99 27.44 -31.86
CA PRO A 5 20.79 26.26 -31.58
C PRO A 5 19.91 25.02 -31.37
N THR A 6 20.41 23.88 -31.85
CA THR A 6 19.87 22.53 -31.62
C THR A 6 19.92 22.14 -30.13
N PRO A 7 18.94 21.37 -29.62
CA PRO A 7 18.96 20.93 -28.22
C PRO A 7 19.98 19.80 -28.03
N GLU A 8 20.84 19.96 -27.03
CA GLU A 8 21.76 18.92 -26.56
C GLU A 8 21.02 17.77 -25.87
N PRO A 9 21.57 16.54 -25.84
CA PRO A 9 20.97 15.43 -25.12
C PRO A 9 21.10 15.70 -23.62
N GLY A 10 20.03 16.24 -23.04
CA GLY A 10 19.88 16.42 -21.60
C GLY A 10 20.00 15.08 -20.90
N SER A 11 21.07 14.95 -20.10
CA SER A 11 21.25 13.97 -19.06
C SER A 11 20.10 14.08 -18.04
N GLY A 12 19.02 13.35 -18.31
CA GLY A 12 17.93 13.16 -17.34
C GLY A 12 18.45 12.45 -16.09
N PRO A 13 17.92 12.78 -14.89
CA PRO A 13 18.38 12.17 -13.65
C PRO A 13 18.08 10.66 -13.69
N ALA A 14 19.04 9.88 -13.20
CA ALA A 14 18.94 8.42 -13.11
C ALA A 14 17.57 8.00 -12.55
N SER A 15 16.83 7.20 -13.33
CA SER A 15 15.69 6.47 -12.81
C SER A 15 16.21 5.54 -11.71
N TYR A 16 16.03 5.94 -10.44
CA TYR A 16 15.99 4.98 -9.34
C TYR A 16 14.68 4.21 -9.50
N GLY A 17 14.66 3.30 -10.49
CA GLY A 17 13.47 2.59 -10.92
C GLY A 17 13.11 1.54 -9.89
N GLY A 18 11.89 1.62 -9.34
CA GLY A 18 11.33 0.52 -8.58
C GLY A 18 11.24 -0.77 -9.41
N LYS A 19 10.74 -1.83 -8.79
CA LYS A 19 10.67 -3.19 -9.35
C LYS A 19 9.89 -3.28 -10.67
N SER A 20 10.23 -4.28 -11.48
CA SER A 20 9.41 -4.67 -12.64
C SER A 20 8.02 -5.14 -12.16
N ILE A 21 7.05 -5.20 -13.09
CA ILE A 21 5.70 -5.68 -12.76
C ILE A 21 5.76 -7.13 -12.28
N GLU A 22 6.58 -7.96 -12.94
CA GLU A 22 6.75 -9.39 -12.67
C GLU A 22 7.43 -9.62 -11.31
N GLU A 23 8.48 -8.86 -11.01
CA GLU A 23 9.16 -8.90 -9.71
C GLU A 23 8.20 -8.49 -8.58
N CYS A 24 7.45 -7.40 -8.78
CA CYS A 24 6.47 -6.93 -7.80
C CYS A 24 5.32 -7.94 -7.63
N GLN A 25 4.87 -8.60 -8.71
CA GLN A 25 3.87 -9.66 -8.62
C GLN A 25 4.38 -10.84 -7.78
N SER A 26 5.65 -11.24 -7.94
CA SER A 26 6.28 -12.26 -7.09
C SER A 26 6.36 -11.82 -5.61
N MET A 27 6.65 -10.54 -5.37
CA MET A 27 6.62 -9.96 -4.02
C MET A 27 5.22 -9.99 -3.41
N ILE A 28 4.17 -9.65 -4.19
CA ILE A 28 2.77 -9.76 -3.76
C ILE A 28 2.44 -11.20 -3.38
N GLN A 29 2.83 -12.19 -4.19
CA GLN A 29 2.59 -13.61 -3.88
C GLN A 29 3.24 -14.03 -2.56
N ARG A 30 4.43 -13.51 -2.24
CA ARG A 30 5.06 -13.72 -0.94
C ARG A 30 4.31 -13.01 0.19
N SER A 31 3.83 -11.78 -0.03
CA SER A 31 3.01 -11.04 0.93
C SER A 31 1.73 -11.79 1.30
N LEU A 32 1.09 -12.47 0.33
CA LEU A 32 -0.09 -13.30 0.57
C LEU A 32 0.16 -14.46 1.55
N GLN A 33 1.42 -14.85 1.76
CA GLN A 33 1.79 -15.90 2.70
C GLN A 33 2.07 -15.40 4.12
N THR A 34 2.13 -14.09 4.33
CA THR A 34 2.37 -13.48 5.65
C THR A 34 1.19 -13.73 6.60
N PRO A 35 1.44 -13.87 7.93
CA PRO A 35 0.37 -14.15 8.89
C PRO A 35 -0.76 -13.11 8.89
N MET A 36 -0.41 -11.82 8.80
CA MET A 36 -1.40 -10.73 8.78
C MET A 36 -2.30 -10.77 7.55
N VAL A 37 -1.74 -10.99 6.35
CA VAL A 37 -2.54 -11.08 5.13
C VAL A 37 -3.43 -12.32 5.14
N LYS A 38 -2.93 -13.46 5.62
CA LYS A 38 -3.74 -14.68 5.81
C LYS A 38 -4.91 -14.44 6.75
N PHE A 39 -4.64 -13.82 7.90
CA PHE A 39 -5.65 -13.46 8.88
C PHE A 39 -6.74 -12.56 8.28
N LEU A 40 -6.36 -11.48 7.59
CA LEU A 40 -7.30 -10.58 6.95
C LEU A 40 -8.15 -11.30 5.89
N ARG A 41 -7.53 -12.12 5.05
CA ARG A 41 -8.24 -12.90 4.01
C ARG A 41 -9.27 -13.86 4.61
N GLU A 42 -8.90 -14.59 5.65
CA GLU A 42 -9.82 -15.50 6.34
C GLU A 42 -11.02 -14.74 6.94
N HIS A 43 -10.79 -13.58 7.55
CA HIS A 43 -11.86 -12.75 8.10
C HIS A 43 -12.74 -12.09 7.02
N MET A 44 -12.16 -11.73 5.87
CA MET A 44 -12.92 -11.27 4.71
C MET A 44 -13.83 -12.37 4.15
N GLU A 45 -13.32 -13.59 4.00
CA GLU A 45 -14.11 -14.75 3.56
C GLU A 45 -15.27 -15.04 4.52
N LYS A 46 -15.01 -15.05 5.83
CA LYS A 46 -16.06 -15.19 6.87
C LYS A 46 -17.12 -14.08 6.83
N SER A 47 -16.74 -12.89 6.38
CA SER A 47 -17.65 -11.74 6.22
C SER A 47 -18.41 -11.76 4.89
N GLY A 48 -18.22 -12.79 4.05
CA GLY A 48 -18.87 -12.93 2.75
C GLY A 48 -18.17 -12.21 1.60
N CYS A 49 -16.95 -11.73 1.81
CA CYS A 49 -16.16 -10.98 0.83
C CYS A 49 -14.99 -11.81 0.33
N VAL A 50 -15.30 -12.78 -0.54
CA VAL A 50 -14.29 -13.65 -1.13
C VAL A 50 -13.42 -12.85 -2.09
N LEU A 51 -12.11 -12.95 -1.92
CA LEU A 51 -11.12 -12.32 -2.80
C LEU A 51 -10.79 -13.27 -3.95
N GLY A 52 -10.93 -12.80 -5.19
CA GLY A 52 -10.49 -13.56 -6.35
C GLY A 52 -8.96 -13.59 -6.51
N ASP A 53 -8.45 -14.53 -7.29
CA ASP A 53 -7.01 -14.72 -7.55
C ASP A 53 -6.31 -13.49 -8.15
N LYS A 54 -7.08 -12.63 -8.82
CA LYS A 54 -6.59 -11.38 -9.46
C LYS A 54 -6.98 -10.12 -8.70
N PHE A 55 -7.41 -10.25 -7.44
CA PHE A 55 -7.83 -9.12 -6.62
C PHE A 55 -6.68 -8.15 -6.32
N ILE A 56 -5.44 -8.64 -6.27
CA ILE A 56 -4.24 -7.82 -6.06
C ILE A 56 -3.32 -7.94 -7.28
N LYS A 57 -2.98 -6.80 -7.89
CA LYS A 57 -2.14 -6.74 -9.11
C LYS A 57 -1.04 -5.71 -9.03
N ALA A 58 0.14 -6.05 -9.53
CA ALA A 58 1.19 -5.08 -9.81
C ALA A 58 0.88 -4.29 -11.10
N VAL A 59 1.10 -2.97 -11.06
CA VAL A 59 0.96 -2.06 -12.21
C VAL A 59 2.07 -1.02 -12.20
N ARG A 60 2.29 -0.35 -13.34
CA ARG A 60 3.08 0.88 -13.38
C ARG A 60 2.21 2.10 -13.13
N CYS A 61 2.70 3.02 -12.30
CA CYS A 61 2.02 4.23 -11.91
C CYS A 61 2.83 5.48 -12.29
N ASN A 62 2.13 6.52 -12.73
CA ASN A 62 2.74 7.83 -12.98
C ASN A 62 2.80 8.70 -11.71
N LYS A 63 1.90 8.42 -10.75
CA LYS A 63 1.83 9.11 -9.46
C LYS A 63 2.72 8.40 -8.45
N LYS A 64 3.39 9.16 -7.58
CA LYS A 64 4.21 8.67 -6.47
C LYS A 64 3.35 8.13 -5.32
N ILE A 65 2.67 7.02 -5.56
CA ILE A 65 1.85 6.28 -4.58
C ILE A 65 2.31 4.83 -4.52
N GLY A 66 2.17 4.18 -3.37
CA GLY A 66 2.55 2.76 -3.21
C GLY A 66 1.51 1.81 -3.80
N GLY A 67 0.23 2.12 -3.64
CA GLY A 67 -0.87 1.31 -4.12
C GLY A 67 -2.20 2.04 -3.98
N GLY A 68 -3.28 1.28 -4.11
CA GLY A 68 -4.63 1.77 -3.86
C GLY A 68 -5.68 0.67 -3.98
N TYR A 69 -6.65 0.70 -3.09
CA TYR A 69 -7.90 -0.03 -3.17
C TYR A 69 -8.94 0.75 -3.99
N THR A 70 -9.70 0.05 -4.82
CA THR A 70 -10.87 0.62 -5.50
C THR A 70 -12.02 -0.38 -5.44
N ARG A 71 -13.18 0.10 -4.97
CA ARG A 71 -14.40 -0.69 -4.89
C ARG A 71 -14.75 -1.33 -6.24
N GLY A 72 -14.98 -2.64 -6.21
CA GLY A 72 -15.29 -3.45 -7.40
C GLY A 72 -14.11 -3.75 -8.34
N HIS A 73 -12.93 -3.15 -8.12
CA HIS A 73 -11.75 -3.33 -8.99
C HIS A 73 -10.59 -4.03 -8.29
N GLY A 74 -10.56 -3.99 -6.95
CA GLY A 74 -9.54 -4.61 -6.12
C GLY A 74 -8.38 -3.67 -5.80
N ILE A 75 -7.23 -4.28 -5.52
CA ILE A 75 -6.01 -3.61 -5.04
C ILE A 75 -4.99 -3.55 -6.18
N MET A 76 -4.42 -2.38 -6.39
CA MET A 76 -3.27 -2.18 -7.26
C MET A 76 -2.03 -1.79 -6.46
N ILE A 77 -0.87 -2.34 -6.83
CA ILE A 77 0.43 -2.01 -6.25
C ILE A 77 1.31 -1.40 -7.35
N CYS A 78 1.88 -0.22 -7.10
CA CYS A 78 2.70 0.50 -8.06
C CYS A 78 4.13 -0.03 -8.07
N SER A 79 4.45 -0.95 -8.98
CA SER A 79 5.72 -1.68 -9.00
C SER A 79 6.94 -0.76 -9.07
N ASN A 80 6.84 0.33 -9.85
CA ASN A 80 7.90 1.32 -10.03
C ASN A 80 8.14 2.22 -8.80
N HIS A 81 7.39 2.01 -7.72
CA HIS A 81 7.58 2.65 -6.42
C HIS A 81 7.89 1.64 -5.30
N MET A 82 8.12 0.37 -5.63
CA MET A 82 8.49 -0.68 -4.70
C MET A 82 9.95 -1.08 -4.91
N ASN A 83 10.68 -1.26 -3.82
CA ASN A 83 12.09 -1.63 -3.83
C ASN A 83 12.35 -2.90 -3.03
N ILE A 84 11.73 -3.02 -1.86
CA ILE A 84 11.95 -4.12 -0.91
C ILE A 84 10.65 -4.83 -0.53
N GLN A 85 10.77 -6.08 -0.04
CA GLN A 85 9.61 -6.93 0.27
C GLN A 85 8.70 -6.33 1.34
N ASP A 86 9.28 -5.63 2.32
CA ASP A 86 8.52 -5.04 3.42
C ASP A 86 7.62 -3.90 2.96
N GLU A 87 8.04 -3.09 1.99
CA GLU A 87 7.17 -2.06 1.38
C GLU A 87 5.95 -2.69 0.70
N VAL A 88 6.14 -3.79 -0.04
CA VAL A 88 5.02 -4.51 -0.67
C VAL A 88 4.12 -5.15 0.38
N ASN A 89 4.69 -5.73 1.44
CA ASN A 89 3.91 -6.29 2.55
C ASN A 89 3.01 -5.23 3.19
N GLN A 90 3.58 -4.06 3.49
CA GLN A 90 2.88 -2.94 4.10
C GLN A 90 1.73 -2.44 3.23
N VAL A 91 1.99 -2.13 1.96
CA VAL A 91 0.95 -1.66 1.04
C VAL A 91 -0.12 -2.72 0.85
N VAL A 92 0.23 -4.00 0.70
CA VAL A 92 -0.77 -5.07 0.59
C VAL A 92 -1.66 -5.12 1.83
N ILE A 93 -1.11 -5.04 3.04
CA ILE A 93 -1.91 -5.06 4.28
C ILE A 93 -2.79 -3.79 4.37
N HIS A 94 -2.22 -2.63 4.08
CA HIS A 94 -2.90 -1.34 4.11
C HIS A 94 -4.14 -1.34 3.22
N GLU A 95 -3.97 -1.69 1.94
CA GLU A 95 -5.07 -1.71 0.98
C GLU A 95 -6.07 -2.84 1.25
N LEU A 96 -5.63 -3.95 1.86
CA LEU A 96 -6.51 -5.04 2.26
C LEU A 96 -7.40 -4.65 3.43
N ILE A 97 -6.93 -3.77 4.32
CA ILE A 97 -7.76 -3.20 5.39
C ILE A 97 -8.84 -2.29 4.79
N HIS A 98 -8.51 -1.45 3.81
CA HIS A 98 -9.53 -0.67 3.09
C HIS A 98 -10.58 -1.56 2.44
N ALA A 99 -10.16 -2.66 1.81
CA ALA A 99 -11.08 -3.63 1.24
C ALA A 99 -11.95 -4.32 2.31
N TYR A 100 -11.37 -4.68 3.47
CA TYR A 100 -12.10 -5.26 4.60
C TYR A 100 -13.11 -4.27 5.19
N ASP A 101 -12.75 -3.00 5.27
CA ASP A 101 -13.58 -1.93 5.77
C ASP A 101 -14.80 -1.70 4.87
N ASP A 102 -14.58 -1.61 3.55
CA ASP A 102 -15.64 -1.48 2.54
C ASP A 102 -16.56 -2.71 2.52
N CYS A 103 -15.99 -3.90 2.73
CA CYS A 103 -16.73 -5.15 2.84
C CYS A 103 -17.67 -5.18 4.05
N ARG A 104 -17.16 -4.83 5.24
CA ARG A 104 -17.90 -4.99 6.50
C ARG A 104 -18.86 -3.84 6.77
N ALA A 105 -18.53 -2.64 6.33
CA ALA A 105 -19.27 -1.44 6.68
C ALA A 105 -20.51 -1.28 5.79
N ARG A 106 -21.69 -1.37 6.40
CA ARG A 106 -22.97 -1.13 5.72
C ARG A 106 -23.11 0.28 5.14
N ASN A 107 -22.43 1.27 5.73
CA ASN A 107 -22.57 2.71 5.41
C ASN A 107 -21.22 3.41 5.17
N LEU A 108 -20.17 2.70 4.71
CA LEU A 108 -18.92 3.37 4.37
C LEU A 108 -19.11 4.18 3.09
N ASP A 109 -18.84 5.48 3.20
CA ASP A 109 -18.91 6.43 2.11
C ASP A 109 -17.53 7.02 1.89
N TRP A 110 -16.89 6.64 0.79
CA TRP A 110 -15.56 7.12 0.41
C TRP A 110 -15.55 8.59 0.00
N ALA A 111 -16.70 9.22 -0.25
CA ALA A 111 -16.81 10.65 -0.44
C ALA A 111 -16.89 11.43 0.88
N ASN A 112 -17.14 10.74 2.00
CA ASN A 112 -17.16 11.36 3.32
C ASN A 112 -15.76 11.36 3.94
N CYS A 113 -15.20 12.56 4.14
CA CYS A 113 -13.85 12.72 4.69
C CYS A 113 -13.64 12.02 6.04
N ALA A 114 -14.65 11.96 6.91
CA ALA A 114 -14.53 11.31 8.21
C ALA A 114 -14.43 9.78 8.06
N HIS A 115 -15.24 9.20 7.18
CA HIS A 115 -15.20 7.76 6.90
C HIS A 115 -13.86 7.36 6.28
N HIS A 116 -13.39 8.14 5.31
CA HIS A 116 -12.07 7.92 4.70
C HIS A 116 -10.97 8.01 5.75
N ALA A 117 -10.91 9.09 6.53
CA ALA A 117 -9.91 9.27 7.58
C ALA A 117 -9.92 8.13 8.62
N CYS A 118 -11.09 7.65 9.03
CA CYS A 118 -11.18 6.52 9.96
C CYS A 118 -10.59 5.23 9.37
N SER A 119 -10.78 4.96 8.08
CA SER A 119 -10.19 3.80 7.42
C SER A 119 -8.67 3.93 7.29
N GLU A 120 -8.16 5.12 6.94
CA GLU A 120 -6.72 5.43 6.87
C GLU A 120 -6.01 5.27 8.23
N ILE A 121 -6.63 5.75 9.31
CA ILE A 121 -6.08 5.60 10.68
C ILE A 121 -5.93 4.11 11.02
N ARG A 122 -6.95 3.30 10.72
CA ARG A 122 -6.91 1.85 10.97
C ARG A 122 -5.88 1.17 10.08
N ALA A 123 -5.84 1.50 8.79
CA ALA A 123 -4.91 0.95 7.82
C ALA A 123 -3.46 1.22 8.26
N GLY A 124 -3.10 2.48 8.54
CA GLY A 124 -1.75 2.86 8.96
C GLY A 124 -1.32 2.31 10.33
N HIS A 125 -2.27 2.02 11.22
CA HIS A 125 -1.98 1.38 12.51
C HIS A 125 -1.66 -0.11 12.33
N LEU A 126 -2.49 -0.85 11.57
CA LEU A 126 -2.42 -2.30 11.47
C LEU A 126 -1.47 -2.80 10.36
N SER A 127 -1.17 -1.98 9.35
CA SER A 127 -0.16 -2.30 8.32
C SER A 127 1.27 -2.24 8.86
N GLY A 128 1.46 -1.62 10.03
CA GLY A 128 2.78 -1.34 10.58
C GLY A 128 3.45 -0.14 9.92
N ASP A 129 2.76 0.63 9.06
CA ASP A 129 3.29 1.87 8.47
C ASP A 129 3.67 2.87 9.57
N CYS A 130 2.79 3.05 10.56
CA CYS A 130 3.06 3.94 11.68
C CYS A 130 4.20 3.41 12.56
N HIS A 131 4.31 2.08 12.76
CA HIS A 131 5.38 1.49 13.55
C HIS A 131 6.73 1.59 12.84
N LEU A 132 6.82 1.29 11.54
CA LEU A 132 8.05 1.41 10.77
C LEU A 132 8.50 2.88 10.68
N MET A 133 7.59 3.81 10.38
CA MET A 133 7.91 5.25 10.36
C MET A 133 8.36 5.75 11.74
N ARG A 134 7.69 5.29 12.80
CA ARG A 134 8.06 5.62 14.19
C ARG A 134 9.38 4.99 14.59
N GLU A 135 9.70 3.77 14.19
CA GLU A 135 11.00 3.13 14.47
C GLU A 135 12.12 3.71 13.61
N LEU A 136 11.86 4.16 12.37
CA LEU A 136 12.81 4.93 11.57
C LEU A 136 13.10 6.28 12.24
N LEU A 137 12.06 7.00 12.71
CA LEU A 137 12.20 8.23 13.50
C LEU A 137 12.86 7.98 14.87
N ARG A 138 12.59 6.84 15.52
CA ARG A 138 13.20 6.43 16.81
C ARG A 138 14.61 5.86 16.64
N GLY A 139 15.00 5.40 15.46
CA GLY A 139 16.40 5.13 15.11
C GLY A 139 17.26 6.39 15.22
N TYR A 140 16.64 7.57 15.07
CA TYR A 140 17.24 8.87 15.39
C TYR A 140 17.06 9.30 16.86
N MET A 141 16.17 8.68 17.64
CA MET A 141 15.89 9.00 19.04
C MET A 141 15.50 7.75 19.84
N LYS A 142 16.51 7.12 20.47
CA LYS A 142 16.45 6.06 21.51
C LYS A 142 15.05 5.62 21.99
N LEU A 143 14.78 4.33 21.74
CA LEU A 143 14.03 3.34 22.53
C LEU A 143 13.20 3.87 23.72
N ARG A 144 11.86 3.79 23.60
CA ARG A 144 10.96 3.43 24.73
C ARG A 144 9.60 2.98 24.21
N GLY A 145 9.18 1.78 24.64
CA GLY A 145 7.91 1.18 24.28
C GLY A 145 6.71 1.98 24.79
N HIS A 146 5.61 1.90 24.05
CA HIS A 146 4.26 2.12 24.55
C HIS A 146 3.30 1.46 23.56
N GLU A 147 2.73 0.36 23.99
CA GLU A 147 1.54 -0.25 23.44
C GLU A 147 0.33 0.49 24.04
N GLN A 148 -0.62 0.88 23.19
CA GLN A 148 -1.96 1.21 23.64
C GLN A 148 -2.93 0.48 22.73
N GLU A 149 -3.51 -0.57 23.31
CA GLU A 149 -4.73 -1.20 22.83
C GLU A 149 -5.80 -0.11 22.68
N THR A 150 -6.39 0.01 21.50
CA THR A 150 -7.68 0.69 21.35
C THR A 150 -8.69 -0.35 20.90
N ILE A 151 -9.51 -0.75 21.87
CA ILE A 151 -10.71 -1.54 21.69
C ILE A 151 -11.69 -0.73 20.83
N LEU A 152 -12.22 -1.36 19.77
CA LEU A 152 -13.48 -1.01 19.12
C LEU A 152 -14.34 -2.27 19.01
#